data_AF-A0A1G2YI57-F1
#
_entry.id   AF-A0A1G2YI57-F1
#
_cell.length_a   1.000
_cell.length_b   1.000
_cell.length_c   1.000
_cell.angle_alpha   90.00
_cell.angle_beta   90.00
_cell.angle_gamma   90.00
#
_symmetry.space_group_name_H-M   'P 1'
#
loop_
_entity.id
_entity.type
_entity.pdbx_description
1 polymer ?
#
loop_
_entity_poly.entity_id
_entity_poly.type
_entity_poly.pdbx_seq_one_letter_code
_entity_poly.pdbx_strand_id
1 'polypeptide(L)'
;MFKTKRPLLVVFFLAALLLYTAFAVLLFYPHHQSLVSYKRLFPLEAIIASAGVFILCRRWVLSFFASLIGGAVYGFGTYATSFLCFHPLAGVVYALIPWTFIPAVFFYRLTNLDKLNKKIISALLVFLSIIFIFAAFQFFVKNYFYPIPVQTNLQLRALLGIIAPTGVKQDIFAPGFYHVCIAGLIMGLGVLIETRRIGVIFLFLITSLAAFYKPILNVPPVIWESIPVLICSVIIATGLETIVLAGAGDGRWLLTTVAILLTLSIINIFITDHHTIIPLSAGLFGMGIASVLSIYFIAESNRSWHLARKFILYAPAMIDVIVSTKQNIDMIF
;
A
#
# COMPACT_ATOMS: atom_id res chain seq x y z
N MET A 1 3.96 31.19 12.29
CA MET A 1 2.94 30.27 11.75
C MET A 1 2.89 30.47 10.22
N PHE A 2 3.70 29.75 9.45
CA PHE A 2 3.68 29.86 8.00
C PHE A 2 2.39 29.24 7.47
N LYS A 3 1.49 30.03 6.87
CA LYS A 3 0.41 29.52 6.02
C LYS A 3 1.07 28.94 4.77
N THR A 4 1.55 27.70 4.87
CA THR A 4 2.00 26.93 3.72
C THR A 4 0.77 26.70 2.84
N LYS A 5 0.65 27.47 1.76
CA LYS A 5 -0.32 27.20 0.70
C LYS A 5 -0.12 25.75 0.31
N ARG A 6 -1.18 24.93 0.41
CA ARG A 6 -1.09 23.52 0.00
C ARG A 6 -0.60 23.53 -1.45
N PRO A 7 0.48 22.78 -1.77
CA PRO A 7 0.97 22.69 -3.13
C PRO A 7 -0.16 22.24 -4.04
N LEU A 8 -0.16 22.75 -5.27
CA LEU A 8 -1.24 22.52 -6.24
C LEU A 8 -1.32 21.01 -6.52
N LEU A 9 -2.43 20.38 -6.14
CA LEU A 9 -2.65 18.93 -6.26
C LEU A 9 -2.33 18.43 -7.67
N VAL A 10 -2.66 19.23 -8.69
CA VAL A 10 -2.45 18.91 -10.10
C VAL A 10 -0.96 18.73 -10.42
N VAL A 11 -0.09 19.63 -9.96
CA VAL A 11 1.37 19.55 -10.25
C VAL A 11 1.96 18.30 -9.62
N PHE A 12 1.61 18.03 -8.36
CA PHE A 12 2.09 16.85 -7.64
C PHE A 12 1.52 15.55 -8.23
N PHE A 13 0.29 15.57 -8.70
CA PHE A 13 -0.31 14.42 -9.35
C PHE A 13 0.43 14.06 -10.65
N LEU A 14 0.72 15.04 -11.51
CA LEU A 14 1.48 14.81 -12.74
C LEU A 14 2.90 14.30 -12.45
N ALA A 15 3.58 14.88 -11.47
CA ALA A 15 4.91 14.42 -11.06
C ALA A 15 4.89 12.97 -10.55
N ALA A 16 3.89 12.62 -9.72
CA ALA A 16 3.71 11.24 -9.26
C ALA A 16 3.43 10.27 -10.40
N LEU A 17 2.58 10.66 -11.37
CA LEU A 17 2.26 9.85 -12.54
C LEU A 17 3.50 9.55 -13.39
N LEU A 18 4.36 10.56 -13.62
CA LEU A 18 5.62 10.39 -14.34
C LEU A 18 6.57 9.44 -13.60
N LEU A 19 6.68 9.56 -12.27
CA LEU A 19 7.51 8.67 -11.46
C LEU A 19 6.99 7.23 -11.45
N TYR A 20 5.68 7.02 -11.32
CA TYR A 20 5.08 5.68 -11.43
C TYR A 20 5.26 5.08 -12.82
N THR A 21 5.18 5.90 -13.87
CA THR A 21 5.45 5.45 -15.24
C THR A 21 6.91 5.04 -15.40
N ALA A 22 7.85 5.85 -14.91
CA ALA A 22 9.27 5.50 -14.92
C ALA A 22 9.56 4.21 -14.13
N PHE A 23 8.90 4.03 -12.98
CA PHE A 23 8.97 2.79 -12.19
C PHE A 23 8.44 1.59 -12.96
N ALA A 24 7.28 1.71 -13.59
CA ALA A 24 6.69 0.63 -14.36
C ALA A 24 7.58 0.26 -15.56
N VAL A 25 8.16 1.24 -16.26
CA VAL A 25 9.12 0.99 -17.35
C VAL A 25 10.35 0.26 -16.79
N LEU A 26 10.95 0.75 -15.70
CA LEU A 26 12.13 0.13 -15.09
C LEU A 26 11.90 -1.35 -14.73
N LEU A 27 10.71 -1.67 -14.19
CA LEU A 27 10.38 -2.99 -13.69
C LEU A 27 9.92 -3.97 -14.78
N PHE A 28 9.10 -3.52 -15.74
CA PHE A 28 8.48 -4.40 -16.73
C PHE A 28 9.20 -4.43 -18.08
N TYR A 29 10.02 -3.42 -18.42
CA TYR A 29 10.77 -3.39 -19.68
C TYR A 29 11.70 -4.60 -19.88
N PRO A 30 12.44 -5.09 -18.86
CA PRO A 30 13.27 -6.29 -19.01
C PRO A 30 12.48 -7.52 -19.46
N HIS A 31 11.19 -7.57 -19.10
CA HIS A 31 10.28 -8.69 -19.35
C HIS A 31 9.37 -8.50 -20.57
N HIS A 32 9.60 -7.46 -21.40
CA HIS A 32 8.69 -7.14 -22.50
C HIS A 32 8.51 -8.28 -23.53
N GLN A 33 9.51 -9.17 -23.67
CA GLN A 33 9.47 -10.30 -24.60
C GLN A 33 8.64 -11.47 -24.06
N SER A 34 8.59 -11.67 -22.74
CA SER A 34 7.79 -12.72 -22.10
C SER A 34 6.32 -12.33 -21.91
N LEU A 35 6.00 -11.03 -22.02
CA LEU A 35 4.64 -10.52 -21.92
C LEU A 35 3.83 -10.76 -23.21
N VAL A 36 2.92 -11.75 -23.16
CA VAL A 36 1.85 -11.93 -24.15
C VAL A 36 1.05 -10.63 -24.30
N SER A 37 0.52 -10.32 -25.49
CA SER A 37 -0.07 -9.03 -25.85
C SER A 37 -1.04 -8.42 -24.81
N TYR A 38 -1.88 -9.23 -24.16
CA TYR A 38 -2.83 -8.75 -23.15
C TYR A 38 -2.17 -8.46 -21.78
N LYS A 39 -1.06 -9.11 -21.44
CA LYS A 39 -0.28 -8.85 -20.22
C LYS A 39 0.46 -7.51 -20.25
N ARG A 40 0.49 -6.82 -21.39
CA ARG A 40 1.00 -5.44 -21.51
C ARG A 40 0.13 -4.41 -20.76
N LEU A 41 -1.04 -4.81 -20.25
CA LEU A 41 -1.90 -3.96 -19.41
C LEU A 41 -1.39 -3.83 -17.97
N PHE A 42 -0.58 -4.78 -17.46
CA PHE A 42 -0.14 -4.77 -16.07
C PHE A 42 0.65 -3.52 -15.64
N PRO A 43 1.60 -2.99 -16.43
CA PRO A 43 2.25 -1.72 -16.11
C PRO A 43 1.24 -0.57 -15.93
N LEU A 44 0.20 -0.54 -16.77
CA LEU A 44 -0.84 0.48 -16.71
C LEU A 44 -1.71 0.33 -15.46
N GLU A 45 -2.07 -0.90 -15.10
CA GLU A 45 -2.82 -1.22 -13.88
C GLU A 45 -2.06 -0.76 -12.63
N ALA A 46 -0.76 -1.06 -12.54
CA ALA A 46 0.08 -0.61 -11.42
C ALA A 46 0.12 0.93 -11.31
N ILE A 47 0.29 1.63 -12.45
CA ILE A 47 0.29 3.10 -12.50
C ILE A 47 -1.06 3.67 -12.04
N ILE A 48 -2.18 3.13 -12.54
CA ILE A 48 -3.53 3.58 -12.18
C ILE A 48 -3.79 3.34 -10.69
N ALA A 49 -3.46 2.16 -10.18
CA ALA A 49 -3.59 1.80 -8.77
C ALA A 49 -2.80 2.77 -7.88
N SER A 50 -1.51 2.96 -8.18
CA SER A 50 -0.63 3.86 -7.43
C SER A 50 -1.10 5.30 -7.47
N ALA A 51 -1.54 5.80 -8.63
CA ALA A 51 -2.04 7.15 -8.80
C ALA A 51 -3.32 7.41 -7.98
N GLY A 52 -4.24 6.45 -7.92
CA GLY A 52 -5.44 6.56 -7.11
C GLY A 52 -5.13 6.64 -5.62
N VAL A 53 -4.22 5.79 -5.12
CA VAL A 53 -3.77 5.83 -3.71
C VAL A 53 -3.02 7.11 -3.38
N PHE A 54 -2.18 7.60 -4.30
CA PHE A 54 -1.51 8.88 -4.14
C PHE A 54 -2.51 10.01 -3.88
N ILE A 55 -3.58 10.09 -4.68
CA ILE A 55 -4.65 11.10 -4.50
C ILE A 55 -5.32 10.93 -3.13
N LEU A 56 -5.69 9.70 -2.75
CA LEU A 56 -6.30 9.42 -1.44
C LEU A 56 -5.40 9.88 -0.28
N CYS A 57 -4.10 9.60 -0.37
CA CYS A 57 -3.13 10.01 0.65
C CYS A 57 -3.15 11.52 0.88
N ARG A 58 -3.40 12.35 -0.15
CA ARG A 58 -3.44 13.83 -0.02
C ARG A 58 -4.50 14.36 0.94
N ARG A 59 -5.44 13.52 1.40
CA ARG A 59 -6.39 13.89 2.45
C ARG A 59 -5.74 14.02 3.82
N TRP A 60 -4.74 13.18 4.12
CA TRP A 60 -4.14 13.01 5.44
C TRP A 60 -2.63 13.24 5.46
N VAL A 61 -1.97 13.07 4.31
CA VAL A 61 -0.53 13.15 4.16
C VAL A 61 -0.15 14.41 3.38
N LEU A 62 0.71 15.25 3.95
CA LEU A 62 1.18 16.47 3.29
C LEU A 62 2.44 16.20 2.44
N SER A 63 3.31 15.31 2.90
CA SER A 63 4.53 14.89 2.21
C SER A 63 4.25 14.25 0.85
N PHE A 64 4.88 14.78 -0.19
CA PHE A 64 4.82 14.23 -1.55
C PHE A 64 5.37 12.79 -1.58
N PHE A 65 6.57 12.58 -1.05
CA PHE A 65 7.25 11.28 -1.08
C PHE A 65 6.55 10.21 -0.25
N ALA A 66 6.00 10.55 0.91
CA ALA A 66 5.23 9.59 1.69
C ALA A 66 3.96 9.15 0.94
N SER A 67 3.26 10.09 0.29
CA SER A 67 2.12 9.78 -0.59
C SER A 67 2.55 8.94 -1.80
N LEU A 68 3.71 9.25 -2.39
CA LEU A 68 4.30 8.53 -3.52
C LEU A 68 4.58 7.07 -3.15
N ILE A 69 5.24 6.84 -2.00
CA ILE A 69 5.55 5.51 -1.48
C ILE A 69 4.26 4.76 -1.14
N GLY A 70 3.27 5.41 -0.51
CA GLY A 70 1.97 4.78 -0.25
C GLY A 70 1.30 4.27 -1.53
N GLY A 71 1.33 5.06 -2.61
CA GLY A 71 0.84 4.59 -3.90
C GLY A 71 1.69 3.47 -4.49
N ALA A 72 3.02 3.52 -4.34
CA ALA A 72 3.89 2.45 -4.81
C ALA A 72 3.67 1.12 -4.06
N VAL A 73 3.44 1.18 -2.74
CA VAL A 73 3.08 0.02 -1.91
C VAL A 73 1.81 -0.66 -2.40
N TYR A 74 0.80 0.13 -2.79
CA TYR A 74 -0.41 -0.45 -3.36
C TYR A 74 -0.15 -1.02 -4.75
N GLY A 75 0.21 -0.19 -5.73
CA GLY A 75 0.24 -0.61 -7.14
C GLY A 75 1.38 -1.55 -7.53
N PHE A 76 2.47 -1.60 -6.76
CA PHE A 76 3.65 -2.43 -7.06
C PHE A 76 3.96 -3.48 -5.97
N GLY A 77 3.15 -3.55 -4.90
CA GLY A 77 3.36 -4.47 -3.78
C GLY A 77 3.22 -5.95 -4.13
N THR A 78 3.55 -6.83 -3.19
CA THR A 78 3.41 -8.29 -3.34
C THR A 78 1.97 -8.69 -3.70
N TYR A 79 0.98 -8.02 -3.09
CA TYR A 79 -0.42 -8.27 -3.40
C TYR A 79 -0.80 -7.87 -4.84
N ALA A 80 -0.30 -6.73 -5.34
CA ALA A 80 -0.54 -6.30 -6.71
C ALA A 80 0.15 -7.19 -7.75
N THR A 81 1.39 -7.59 -7.47
CA THR A 81 2.16 -8.49 -8.34
C THR A 81 1.56 -9.90 -8.41
N SER A 82 0.82 -10.34 -7.39
CA SER A 82 0.06 -11.60 -7.44
C SER A 82 -1.00 -11.63 -8.56
N PHE A 83 -1.53 -10.47 -8.99
CA PHE A 83 -2.48 -10.39 -10.11
C PHE A 83 -1.82 -10.71 -11.47
N LEU A 84 -0.49 -10.64 -11.59
CA LEU A 84 0.24 -11.00 -12.80
C LEU A 84 0.09 -12.48 -13.19
N CYS A 85 -0.24 -13.32 -12.20
CA CYS A 85 -0.53 -14.75 -12.36
C CYS A 85 -1.93 -15.02 -12.94
N PHE A 86 -2.77 -14.00 -13.08
CA PHE A 86 -4.18 -14.11 -13.50
C PHE A 86 -4.48 -13.26 -14.73
N HIS A 87 -5.76 -13.17 -15.12
CA HIS A 87 -6.16 -12.34 -16.25
C HIS A 87 -6.10 -10.85 -15.87
N PRO A 88 -5.57 -9.95 -16.73
CA PRO A 88 -5.38 -8.53 -16.41
C PRO A 88 -6.65 -7.79 -15.95
N LEU A 89 -7.81 -8.17 -16.48
CA LEU A 89 -9.09 -7.61 -16.03
C LEU A 89 -9.34 -7.71 -14.51
N ALA A 90 -8.77 -8.70 -13.81
CA ALA A 90 -8.81 -8.69 -12.34
C ALA A 90 -7.92 -7.60 -11.74
N GLY A 91 -6.73 -7.40 -12.29
CA GLY A 91 -5.84 -6.31 -11.92
C GLY A 91 -6.42 -4.93 -12.24
N VAL A 92 -7.21 -4.80 -13.31
CA VAL A 92 -7.99 -3.57 -13.60
C VAL A 92 -9.02 -3.28 -12.50
N VAL A 93 -9.78 -4.28 -12.06
CA VAL A 93 -10.72 -4.09 -10.93
C VAL A 93 -9.96 -3.64 -9.70
N TYR A 94 -8.87 -4.31 -9.35
CA TYR A 94 -7.99 -3.92 -8.24
C TYR A 94 -7.49 -2.47 -8.37
N ALA A 95 -6.97 -2.10 -9.53
CA ALA A 95 -6.40 -0.77 -9.78
C ALA A 95 -7.42 0.37 -9.67
N LEU A 96 -8.69 0.09 -9.91
CA LEU A 96 -9.77 1.08 -9.85
C LEU A 96 -10.36 1.26 -8.44
N ILE A 97 -10.08 0.37 -7.49
CA ILE A 97 -10.62 0.47 -6.12
C ILE A 97 -10.24 1.76 -5.41
N PRO A 98 -8.98 2.24 -5.44
CA PRO A 98 -8.64 3.54 -4.84
C PRO A 98 -9.49 4.70 -5.39
N TRP A 99 -9.83 4.66 -6.69
CA TRP A 99 -10.57 5.71 -7.36
C TRP A 99 -12.03 5.79 -6.90
N THR A 100 -12.64 4.65 -6.59
CA THR A 100 -14.02 4.59 -6.09
C THR A 100 -14.15 5.15 -4.67
N PHE A 101 -13.06 5.21 -3.89
CA PHE A 101 -13.03 5.90 -2.59
C PHE A 101 -12.83 7.42 -2.66
N ILE A 102 -12.33 7.96 -3.78
CA ILE A 102 -12.04 9.40 -3.92
C ILE A 102 -13.28 10.27 -3.65
N PRO A 103 -14.47 9.96 -4.22
CA PRO A 103 -15.69 10.70 -3.93
C PRO A 103 -15.99 10.74 -2.42
N ALA A 104 -15.93 9.60 -1.73
CA ALA A 104 -16.18 9.53 -0.29
C ALA A 104 -15.22 10.41 0.51
N VAL A 105 -13.94 10.42 0.15
CA VAL A 105 -12.89 11.13 0.89
C VAL A 105 -12.90 12.64 0.65
N PHE A 106 -13.22 13.07 -0.57
CA PHE A 106 -13.15 14.48 -0.99
C PHE A 106 -14.51 15.15 -1.14
N PHE A 107 -15.63 14.45 -0.90
CA PHE A 107 -16.99 15.01 -0.98
C PHE A 107 -17.15 16.34 -0.24
N TYR A 108 -16.50 16.48 0.92
CA TYR A 108 -16.56 17.68 1.74
C TYR A 108 -16.05 18.96 1.05
N ARG A 109 -15.24 18.83 -0.01
CA ARG A 109 -14.75 19.96 -0.83
C ARG A 109 -15.66 20.28 -2.00
N LEU A 110 -16.48 19.32 -2.43
CA LEU A 110 -17.32 19.43 -3.61
C LEU A 110 -18.68 20.06 -3.33
N THR A 111 -19.09 20.13 -2.05
CA THR A 111 -20.44 20.56 -1.68
C THR A 111 -20.46 21.54 -0.51
N ASN A 112 -21.48 22.41 -0.51
CA ASN A 112 -21.75 23.37 0.56
C ASN A 112 -22.80 22.87 1.58
N LEU A 113 -23.09 21.56 1.58
CA LEU A 113 -24.04 20.95 2.51
C LEU A 113 -23.61 21.13 3.98
N ASP A 114 -24.57 20.99 4.90
CA ASP A 114 -24.32 20.98 6.33
C ASP A 114 -23.44 19.79 6.76
N LYS A 115 -22.89 19.89 7.96
CA LYS A 115 -21.89 18.93 8.47
C LYS A 115 -22.45 17.52 8.64
N LEU A 116 -23.74 17.36 8.95
CA LEU A 116 -24.36 16.06 9.16
C LEU A 116 -24.58 15.35 7.81
N ASN A 117 -25.22 16.04 6.85
CA ASN A 117 -25.43 15.48 5.51
C ASN A 117 -24.11 15.14 4.81
N LYS A 118 -23.06 15.97 4.97
CA LYS A 118 -21.72 15.64 4.47
C LYS A 118 -21.18 14.32 5.00
N LYS A 119 -21.36 14.04 6.30
CA LYS A 119 -20.90 12.79 6.92
C LYS A 119 -21.71 11.60 6.42
N ILE A 120 -23.03 11.72 6.36
CA ILE A 120 -23.93 10.65 5.91
C ILE A 120 -23.62 10.29 4.45
N ILE A 121 -23.55 11.30 3.56
CA ILE A 121 -23.26 11.06 2.14
C ILE A 121 -21.85 10.51 1.95
N SER A 122 -20.84 11.04 2.65
CA SER A 122 -19.47 10.50 2.61
C SER A 122 -19.43 9.04 3.06
N ALA A 123 -20.17 8.67 4.10
CA ALA A 123 -20.30 7.29 4.57
C ALA A 123 -21.03 6.39 3.55
N LEU A 124 -22.08 6.88 2.89
CA LEU A 124 -22.76 6.15 1.82
C LEU A 124 -21.84 5.95 0.60
N LEU A 125 -21.04 6.95 0.24
CA LEU A 125 -20.09 6.88 -0.87
C LEU A 125 -18.97 5.86 -0.64
N VAL A 126 -18.69 5.45 0.61
CA VAL A 126 -17.76 4.33 0.88
C VAL A 126 -18.26 3.02 0.26
N PHE A 127 -19.58 2.83 0.20
CA PHE A 127 -20.17 1.64 -0.42
C PHE A 127 -20.03 1.63 -1.95
N LEU A 128 -19.64 2.75 -2.58
CA LEU A 128 -19.39 2.80 -4.02
C LEU A 128 -18.34 1.76 -4.46
N SER A 129 -17.29 1.58 -3.66
CA SER A 129 -16.23 0.60 -3.93
C SER A 129 -16.77 -0.83 -3.88
N ILE A 130 -17.65 -1.12 -2.91
CA ILE A 130 -18.29 -2.44 -2.76
C ILE A 130 -19.24 -2.71 -3.93
N ILE A 131 -20.06 -1.73 -4.30
CA ILE A 131 -20.97 -1.81 -5.46
C ILE A 131 -20.18 -2.01 -6.75
N PHE A 132 -19.06 -1.29 -6.93
CA PHE A 132 -18.18 -1.45 -8.08
C PHE A 132 -17.63 -2.87 -8.20
N ILE A 133 -17.10 -3.44 -7.10
CA ILE A 133 -16.59 -4.82 -7.08
C ILE A 133 -17.70 -5.80 -7.47
N PHE A 134 -18.89 -5.68 -6.87
CA PHE A 134 -20.02 -6.54 -7.22
C PHE A 134 -20.42 -6.39 -8.69
N ALA A 135 -20.58 -5.17 -9.19
CA ALA A 135 -20.97 -4.92 -10.57
C ALA A 135 -19.95 -5.50 -11.57
N ALA A 136 -18.65 -5.33 -11.31
CA ALA A 136 -17.59 -5.85 -12.17
C ALA A 136 -17.61 -7.39 -12.25
N PHE A 137 -17.69 -8.07 -11.10
CA PHE A 137 -17.69 -9.54 -11.10
C PHE A 137 -19.00 -10.14 -11.62
N GLN A 138 -20.15 -9.50 -11.37
CA GLN A 138 -21.41 -9.91 -11.98
C GLN A 138 -21.39 -9.73 -13.50
N PHE A 139 -20.76 -8.66 -14.00
CA PHE A 139 -20.53 -8.48 -15.43
C PHE A 139 -19.68 -9.60 -16.01
N PHE A 140 -18.58 -9.99 -15.34
CA PHE A 140 -17.73 -11.09 -15.82
C PHE A 140 -18.47 -12.43 -15.84
N VAL A 141 -19.20 -12.75 -14.77
CA VAL A 141 -20.02 -13.97 -14.67
C VAL A 141 -21.06 -14.04 -15.80
N LYS A 142 -21.75 -12.93 -16.08
CA LYS A 142 -22.75 -12.86 -17.16
C LYS A 142 -22.16 -13.16 -18.54
N ASN A 143 -20.87 -12.89 -18.72
CA ASN A 143 -20.12 -13.17 -19.95
C ASN A 143 -19.35 -14.50 -19.89
N TYR A 144 -19.66 -15.39 -18.94
CA TYR A 144 -19.00 -16.69 -18.74
C TYR A 144 -17.48 -16.57 -18.59
N PHE A 145 -17.03 -15.45 -18.04
CA PHE A 145 -15.64 -15.10 -17.92
C PHE A 145 -15.28 -14.93 -16.44
N TYR A 146 -14.17 -15.53 -16.01
CA TYR A 146 -13.72 -15.49 -14.62
C TYR A 146 -12.26 -15.06 -14.59
N PRO A 147 -11.96 -13.77 -14.38
CA PRO A 147 -10.58 -13.29 -14.46
C PRO A 147 -9.68 -13.87 -13.36
N ILE A 148 -10.28 -14.29 -12.24
CA ILE A 148 -9.70 -15.08 -11.16
C ILE A 148 -10.71 -16.20 -10.82
N PRO A 149 -10.25 -17.43 -10.48
CA PRO A 149 -11.15 -18.48 -10.01
C PRO A 149 -11.98 -18.04 -8.81
N VAL A 150 -13.29 -18.32 -8.84
CA VAL A 150 -14.25 -17.82 -7.82
C VAL A 150 -13.88 -18.29 -6.41
N GLN A 151 -13.26 -19.47 -6.27
CA GLN A 151 -12.89 -20.04 -4.98
C GLN A 151 -11.51 -19.59 -4.47
N THR A 152 -10.82 -18.68 -5.18
CA THR A 152 -9.51 -18.19 -4.75
C THR A 152 -9.64 -17.39 -3.46
N ASN A 153 -9.17 -17.98 -2.36
CA ASN A 153 -9.23 -17.43 -1.02
C ASN A 153 -7.86 -17.04 -0.49
N LEU A 154 -7.85 -16.10 0.47
CA LEU A 154 -6.63 -15.77 1.20
C LEU A 154 -6.28 -16.93 2.14
N GLN A 155 -5.08 -17.48 1.99
CA GLN A 155 -4.61 -18.56 2.84
C GLN A 155 -3.94 -17.97 4.07
N LEU A 156 -4.08 -18.60 5.25
CA LEU A 156 -3.41 -18.14 6.47
C LEU A 156 -1.89 -18.05 6.30
N ARG A 157 -1.29 -18.99 5.54
CA ARG A 157 0.14 -18.94 5.18
C ARG A 157 0.53 -17.72 4.37
N ALA A 158 -0.41 -17.10 3.65
CA ALA A 158 -0.14 -15.90 2.86
C ALA A 158 0.12 -14.68 3.76
N LEU A 159 -0.39 -14.69 5.00
CA LEU A 159 -0.10 -13.66 5.99
C LEU A 159 1.38 -13.63 6.38
N LEU A 160 2.13 -14.71 6.15
CA LEU A 160 3.58 -14.72 6.30
C LEU A 160 4.26 -13.70 5.38
N GLY A 161 3.62 -13.31 4.28
CA GLY A 161 4.12 -12.25 3.39
C GLY A 161 4.19 -10.87 4.06
N ILE A 162 3.48 -10.64 5.17
CA ILE A 162 3.63 -9.42 5.98
C ILE A 162 5.02 -9.37 6.62
N ILE A 163 5.59 -10.54 6.94
CA ILE A 163 6.90 -10.67 7.60
C ILE A 163 8.01 -10.87 6.57
N ALA A 164 7.75 -11.73 5.57
CA ALA A 164 8.69 -12.15 4.54
C ALA A 164 8.15 -11.80 3.14
N PRO A 165 8.07 -10.50 2.77
CA PRO A 165 7.41 -10.06 1.53
C PRO A 165 8.06 -10.60 0.26
N THR A 166 9.34 -10.99 0.31
CA THR A 166 10.11 -11.58 -0.80
C THR A 166 10.15 -13.12 -0.78
N GLY A 167 9.65 -13.75 0.29
CA GLY A 167 9.70 -15.21 0.47
C GLY A 167 8.43 -15.95 0.03
N VAL A 168 7.36 -15.22 -0.33
CA VAL A 168 6.09 -15.84 -0.69
C VAL A 168 5.99 -16.04 -2.20
N LYS A 169 5.49 -17.21 -2.60
CA LYS A 169 5.19 -17.50 -3.99
C LYS A 169 4.08 -16.58 -4.50
N GLN A 170 4.26 -16.06 -5.72
CA GLN A 170 3.38 -15.03 -6.29
C GLN A 170 2.01 -15.56 -6.75
N ASP A 171 1.83 -16.88 -6.80
CA ASP A 171 0.53 -17.53 -7.04
C ASP A 171 -0.36 -17.51 -5.79
N ILE A 172 0.23 -17.26 -4.62
CA ILE A 172 -0.48 -17.07 -3.36
C ILE A 172 -0.59 -15.56 -3.11
N PHE A 173 -1.79 -15.02 -3.21
CA PHE A 173 -2.04 -13.61 -2.87
C PHE A 173 -1.59 -13.34 -1.44
N ALA A 174 -0.54 -12.55 -1.28
CA ALA A 174 0.00 -12.18 0.03
C ALA A 174 -0.11 -10.67 0.21
N PRO A 175 -0.67 -10.16 1.33
CA PRO A 175 -0.75 -8.72 1.62
C PRO A 175 0.61 -8.13 2.01
N GLY A 176 1.71 -8.71 1.52
CA GLY A 176 3.07 -8.36 1.92
C GLY A 176 3.40 -6.90 1.65
N PHE A 177 3.95 -6.25 2.67
CA PHE A 177 4.43 -4.88 2.61
C PHE A 177 5.96 -4.88 2.66
N TYR A 178 6.59 -3.89 2.05
CA TYR A 178 8.05 -3.76 2.06
C TYR A 178 8.59 -3.57 3.48
N HIS A 179 9.76 -4.16 3.76
CA HIS A 179 10.43 -4.21 5.05
C HIS A 179 10.52 -2.84 5.75
N VAL A 180 11.01 -1.82 5.04
CA VAL A 180 11.13 -0.44 5.53
C VAL A 180 9.75 0.20 5.71
N CYS A 181 8.80 -0.14 4.84
CA CYS A 181 7.43 0.38 4.92
C CYS A 181 6.66 -0.14 6.13
N ILE A 182 7.04 -1.29 6.71
CA ILE A 182 6.48 -1.79 7.97
C ILE A 182 6.69 -0.78 9.11
N ALA A 183 7.79 -0.03 9.10
CA ALA A 183 8.01 1.06 10.05
C ALA A 183 6.87 2.10 9.98
N GLY A 184 6.53 2.50 8.74
CA GLY A 184 5.41 3.38 8.46
C GLY A 184 4.07 2.76 8.84
N LEU A 185 3.89 1.45 8.64
CA LEU A 185 2.66 0.76 9.04
C LEU A 185 2.45 0.82 10.55
N ILE A 186 3.48 0.49 11.34
CA ILE A 186 3.42 0.49 12.81
C ILE A 186 3.07 1.89 13.34
N MET A 187 3.83 2.91 12.91
CA MET A 187 3.59 4.29 13.33
C MET A 187 2.24 4.81 12.85
N GLY A 188 1.84 4.45 11.63
CA GLY A 188 0.54 4.82 11.08
C GLY A 188 -0.63 4.18 11.84
N LEU A 189 -0.50 2.93 12.27
CA LEU A 189 -1.49 2.24 13.10
C LEU A 189 -1.65 2.92 14.46
N GLY A 190 -0.55 3.33 15.09
CA GLY A 190 -0.58 4.15 16.30
C GLY A 190 -1.41 5.41 16.10
N VAL A 191 -1.14 6.16 15.02
CA VAL A 191 -1.91 7.37 14.68
C VAL A 191 -3.39 7.05 14.37
N LEU A 192 -3.68 5.94 13.72
CA LEU A 192 -5.06 5.53 13.41
C LEU A 192 -5.87 5.28 14.69
N ILE A 193 -5.28 4.57 15.65
CA ILE A 193 -5.88 4.25 16.95
C ILE A 193 -6.09 5.52 17.76
N GLU A 194 -5.05 6.35 17.90
CA GLU A 194 -5.10 7.61 18.65
C GLU A 194 -6.14 8.59 18.06
N THR A 195 -6.28 8.62 16.74
CA THR A 195 -7.29 9.47 16.07
C THR A 195 -8.69 8.87 16.02
N ARG A 196 -8.90 7.68 16.63
CA ARG A 196 -10.19 7.00 16.79
C ARG A 196 -11.01 6.93 15.50
N ARG A 197 -10.38 6.58 14.38
CA ARG A 197 -11.06 6.46 13.08
C ARG A 197 -11.81 5.14 12.95
N ILE A 198 -12.81 4.95 13.80
CA ILE A 198 -13.57 3.69 13.95
C ILE A 198 -14.13 3.19 12.62
N GLY A 199 -14.62 4.07 11.74
CA GLY A 199 -15.15 3.66 10.43
C GLY A 199 -14.11 3.00 9.52
N VAL A 200 -12.86 3.48 9.55
CA VAL A 200 -11.76 2.87 8.76
C VAL A 200 -11.36 1.53 9.36
N ILE A 201 -11.28 1.45 10.69
CA ILE A 201 -10.97 0.20 11.41
C ILE A 201 -12.06 -0.86 11.14
N PHE A 202 -13.33 -0.47 11.20
CA PHE A 202 -14.45 -1.35 10.93
C PHE A 202 -14.46 -1.85 9.49
N LEU A 203 -14.23 -0.95 8.52
CA LEU A 203 -14.11 -1.32 7.11
C LEU A 203 -12.95 -2.31 6.89
N PHE A 204 -11.79 -2.04 7.49
CA PHE A 204 -10.62 -2.92 7.45
C PHE A 204 -10.97 -4.32 7.97
N LEU A 205 -11.58 -4.41 9.15
CA LEU A 205 -11.92 -5.70 9.77
C LEU A 205 -12.93 -6.49 8.93
N ILE A 206 -14.02 -5.88 8.47
CA ILE A 206 -15.04 -6.58 7.68
C ILE A 206 -14.48 -7.11 6.37
N THR A 207 -13.71 -6.27 5.66
CA THR A 207 -13.17 -6.65 4.35
C THR A 207 -12.05 -7.69 4.47
N SER A 208 -11.24 -7.62 5.53
CA SER A 208 -10.27 -8.68 5.86
C SER A 208 -10.97 -10.00 6.16
N LEU A 209 -12.03 -9.99 6.99
CA LEU A 209 -12.80 -11.20 7.29
C LEU A 209 -13.46 -11.79 6.03
N ALA A 210 -13.97 -10.93 5.14
CA ALA A 210 -14.53 -11.36 3.86
C ALA A 210 -13.48 -12.01 2.95
N ALA A 211 -12.19 -11.65 3.08
CA ALA A 211 -11.10 -12.25 2.30
C ALA A 211 -10.80 -13.72 2.65
N PHE A 212 -11.16 -14.15 3.87
CA PHE A 212 -11.06 -15.53 4.34
C PHE A 212 -12.36 -16.32 4.20
N TYR A 213 -13.47 -15.66 3.87
CA TYR A 213 -14.78 -16.30 3.79
C TYR A 213 -15.03 -16.95 2.42
N LYS A 214 -16.18 -17.62 2.28
CA LYS A 214 -16.65 -18.14 0.99
C LYS A 214 -16.98 -16.99 0.03
N PRO A 215 -17.00 -17.24 -1.29
CA PRO A 215 -17.29 -16.20 -2.28
C PRO A 215 -18.67 -15.56 -2.03
N ILE A 216 -18.72 -14.23 -2.05
CA ILE A 216 -19.96 -13.46 -1.85
C ILE A 216 -20.39 -12.92 -3.21
N LEU A 217 -21.57 -13.33 -3.70
CA LEU A 217 -22.09 -12.93 -5.02
C LEU A 217 -21.07 -13.16 -6.15
N ASN A 218 -20.42 -14.34 -6.17
CA ASN A 218 -19.38 -14.73 -7.13
C ASN A 218 -18.11 -13.86 -7.13
N VAL A 219 -17.94 -12.95 -6.17
CA VAL A 219 -16.69 -12.22 -5.97
C VAL A 219 -15.68 -13.17 -5.31
N PRO A 220 -14.51 -13.42 -5.92
CA PRO A 220 -13.45 -14.20 -5.28
C PRO A 220 -13.06 -13.57 -3.94
N PRO A 221 -12.99 -14.34 -2.84
CA PRO A 221 -12.70 -13.81 -1.51
C PRO A 221 -11.47 -12.92 -1.49
N VAL A 222 -10.43 -13.32 -2.21
CA VAL A 222 -9.18 -12.56 -2.27
C VAL A 222 -9.37 -11.11 -2.70
N ILE A 223 -10.33 -10.79 -3.56
CA ILE A 223 -10.58 -9.40 -3.99
C ILE A 223 -10.92 -8.49 -2.81
N TRP A 224 -11.56 -9.00 -1.75
CA TRP A 224 -11.87 -8.19 -0.58
C TRP A 224 -10.60 -7.68 0.14
N GLU A 225 -9.48 -8.40 0.04
CA GLU A 225 -8.19 -8.03 0.63
C GLU A 225 -7.58 -6.76 -0.03
N SER A 226 -8.05 -6.39 -1.22
CA SER A 226 -7.65 -5.14 -1.86
C SER A 226 -8.00 -3.88 -1.05
N ILE A 227 -9.06 -3.92 -0.23
CA ILE A 227 -9.47 -2.80 0.62
C ILE A 227 -8.57 -2.69 1.87
N PRO A 228 -8.30 -3.77 2.64
CA PRO A 228 -7.29 -3.79 3.68
C PRO A 228 -5.91 -3.33 3.19
N VAL A 229 -5.43 -3.86 2.06
CA VAL A 229 -4.14 -3.46 1.46
C VAL A 229 -4.12 -1.98 1.08
N LEU A 230 -5.25 -1.44 0.56
CA LEU A 230 -5.41 -0.01 0.30
C LEU A 230 -5.29 0.82 1.58
N ILE A 231 -6.02 0.42 2.62
CA ILE A 231 -6.01 1.10 3.92
C ILE A 231 -4.60 1.08 4.51
N CYS A 232 -3.93 -0.08 4.52
CA CYS A 232 -2.55 -0.21 4.96
C CYS A 232 -1.59 0.68 4.16
N SER A 233 -1.76 0.78 2.85
CA SER A 233 -0.93 1.65 2.00
C SER A 233 -1.05 3.14 2.39
N VAL A 234 -2.27 3.60 2.70
CA VAL A 234 -2.52 4.97 3.20
C VAL A 234 -1.99 5.16 4.63
N ILE A 235 -2.12 4.13 5.48
CA ILE A 235 -1.57 4.12 6.84
C ILE A 235 -0.04 4.20 6.81
N ILE A 236 0.62 3.44 5.92
CA ILE A 236 2.07 3.48 5.70
C ILE A 236 2.51 4.89 5.32
N ALA A 237 1.85 5.51 4.33
CA ALA A 237 2.15 6.90 3.96
C ALA A 237 2.01 7.86 5.14
N THR A 238 0.96 7.68 5.95
CA THR A 238 0.73 8.49 7.15
C THR A 238 1.84 8.29 8.18
N GLY A 239 2.20 7.04 8.50
CA GLY A 239 3.26 6.75 9.47
C GLY A 239 4.65 7.14 8.99
N LEU A 240 4.96 7.02 7.70
CA LEU A 240 6.22 7.53 7.13
C LEU A 240 6.34 9.05 7.26
N GLU A 241 5.24 9.80 7.09
CA GLU A 241 5.23 11.23 7.39
C GLU A 241 5.38 11.50 8.89
N THR A 242 4.66 10.76 9.74
CA THR A 242 4.76 10.87 11.20
C THR A 242 6.17 10.64 11.71
N ILE A 243 6.88 9.60 11.23
CA ILE A 243 8.28 9.33 11.60
C ILE A 243 9.16 10.54 11.26
N VAL A 244 9.04 11.09 10.06
CA VAL A 244 9.84 12.26 9.64
C VAL A 244 9.57 13.50 10.51
N LEU A 245 8.31 13.67 10.93
CA LEU A 245 7.86 14.80 11.75
C LEU A 245 8.07 14.59 13.26
N ALA A 246 8.46 13.40 13.69
CA ALA A 246 8.57 13.04 15.10
C ALA A 246 9.49 14.00 15.89
N GLY A 247 9.05 14.43 17.06
CA GLY A 247 9.83 15.23 18.00
C GLY A 247 10.44 14.38 19.11
N ALA A 248 11.13 15.02 20.07
CA ALA A 248 11.68 14.34 21.25
C ALA A 248 10.58 13.61 22.06
N GLY A 249 9.36 14.17 22.11
CA GLY A 249 8.22 13.54 22.79
C GLY A 249 7.76 12.21 22.18
N ASP A 250 8.11 11.93 20.92
CA ASP A 250 7.70 10.73 20.20
C ASP A 250 8.71 9.58 20.32
N GLY A 251 9.78 9.75 21.12
CA GLY A 251 10.89 8.80 21.23
C GLY A 251 10.45 7.35 21.56
N ARG A 252 9.45 7.19 22.44
CA ARG A 252 8.90 5.86 22.78
C ARG A 252 8.30 5.15 21.57
N TRP A 253 7.56 5.87 20.73
CA TRP A 253 6.94 5.31 19.54
C TRP A 253 7.99 4.91 18.49
N LEU A 254 9.04 5.71 18.31
CA LEU A 254 10.16 5.38 17.43
C LEU A 254 10.91 4.12 17.91
N LEU A 255 11.23 4.03 19.21
CA LEU A 255 11.91 2.86 19.78
C LEU A 255 11.05 1.59 19.70
N THR A 256 9.75 1.68 19.96
CA THR A 256 8.82 0.56 19.76
C THR A 256 8.80 0.09 18.30
N THR A 257 8.81 1.03 17.35
CA THR A 257 8.88 0.70 15.93
C THR A 257 10.16 -0.05 15.59
N VAL A 258 11.31 0.40 16.11
CA VAL A 258 12.60 -0.29 15.94
C VAL A 258 12.57 -1.70 16.55
N ALA A 259 12.02 -1.85 17.76
CA ALA A 259 11.93 -3.15 18.44
C ALA A 259 11.08 -4.15 17.66
N ILE A 260 9.95 -3.70 17.09
CA ILE A 260 9.10 -4.55 16.24
C ILE A 260 9.83 -4.92 14.95
N LEU A 261 10.49 -3.97 14.27
CA LEU A 261 11.25 -4.27 13.05
C LEU A 261 12.38 -5.28 13.31
N LEU A 262 13.09 -5.15 14.44
CA LEU A 262 14.13 -6.09 14.84
C LEU A 262 13.54 -7.49 15.07
N THR A 263 12.41 -7.57 15.76
CA THR A 263 11.70 -8.83 16.00
C THR A 263 11.27 -9.48 14.69
N LEU A 264 10.68 -8.71 13.77
CA LEU A 264 10.27 -9.19 12.45
C LEU A 264 11.47 -9.65 11.63
N SER A 265 12.59 -8.94 11.68
CA SER A 265 13.83 -9.34 11.03
C SER A 265 14.35 -10.69 11.53
N ILE A 266 14.28 -10.94 12.85
CA ILE A 266 14.68 -12.22 13.45
C ILE A 266 13.71 -13.32 13.00
N ILE A 267 12.41 -13.10 13.12
CA ILE A 267 11.38 -14.08 12.72
C ILE A 267 11.53 -14.43 11.22
N ASN A 268 11.80 -13.43 10.38
CA ASN A 268 11.99 -13.61 8.95
C ASN A 268 13.16 -14.56 8.60
N ILE A 269 14.25 -14.56 9.39
CA ILE A 269 15.37 -15.50 9.22
C ILE A 269 14.92 -16.95 9.45
N PHE A 270 13.99 -17.17 10.38
CA PHE A 270 13.49 -18.52 10.70
C PHE A 270 12.39 -19.01 9.74
N ILE A 271 11.65 -18.09 9.11
CA ILE A 271 10.56 -18.44 8.18
C ILE A 271 11.06 -18.65 6.75
N THR A 272 12.11 -17.92 6.34
CA THR A 272 12.55 -17.94 4.95
C THR A 272 13.44 -19.15 4.67
N ASP A 273 12.93 -20.13 3.92
CA ASP A 273 13.66 -21.37 3.59
C ASP A 273 14.80 -21.16 2.56
N HIS A 274 14.82 -20.05 1.83
CA HIS A 274 15.77 -19.80 0.74
C HIS A 274 17.00 -19.00 1.20
N HIS A 275 18.16 -19.67 1.25
CA HIS A 275 19.46 -19.09 1.64
C HIS A 275 19.84 -17.80 0.89
N THR A 276 19.37 -17.60 -0.35
CA THR A 276 19.65 -16.40 -1.14
C THR A 276 18.77 -15.20 -0.80
N ILE A 277 17.57 -15.43 -0.26
CA ILE A 277 16.57 -14.39 0.05
C ILE A 277 16.80 -13.80 1.45
N ILE A 278 17.29 -14.63 2.38
CA ILE A 278 17.60 -14.25 3.77
C ILE A 278 18.51 -13.01 3.85
N PRO A 279 19.69 -12.94 3.20
CA PRO A 279 20.60 -11.80 3.36
C PRO A 279 19.99 -10.50 2.80
N LEU A 280 19.23 -10.60 1.71
CA LEU A 280 18.56 -9.44 1.12
C LEU A 280 17.48 -8.90 2.06
N SER A 281 16.57 -9.76 2.52
CA SER A 281 15.47 -9.36 3.39
C SER A 281 15.97 -8.81 4.73
N ALA A 282 16.98 -9.45 5.34
CA ALA A 282 17.64 -8.95 6.55
C ALA A 282 18.31 -7.58 6.31
N GLY A 283 18.95 -7.39 5.16
CA GLY A 283 19.53 -6.09 4.78
C GLY A 283 18.48 -4.98 4.66
N LEU A 284 17.33 -5.28 4.06
CA LEU A 284 16.22 -4.32 3.92
C LEU A 284 15.59 -3.96 5.28
N PHE A 285 15.39 -4.93 6.17
CA PHE A 285 15.00 -4.65 7.56
C PHE A 285 16.04 -3.81 8.30
N GLY A 286 17.33 -4.15 8.16
CA GLY A 286 18.44 -3.40 8.74
C GLY A 286 18.46 -1.93 8.29
N MET A 287 18.21 -1.67 7.01
CA MET A 287 18.06 -0.30 6.50
C MET A 287 16.88 0.43 7.15
N GLY A 288 15.73 -0.23 7.32
CA GLY A 288 14.57 0.33 8.01
C GLY A 288 14.87 0.70 9.46
N ILE A 289 15.50 -0.22 10.20
CA ILE A 289 15.93 -0.03 11.59
C ILE A 289 16.90 1.14 11.70
N ALA A 290 17.94 1.17 10.87
CA ALA A 290 18.94 2.24 10.86
C ALA A 290 18.30 3.61 10.54
N SER A 291 17.33 3.64 9.63
CA SER A 291 16.61 4.87 9.27
C SER A 291 15.80 5.42 10.43
N VAL A 292 15.01 4.59 11.12
CA VAL A 292 14.20 5.02 12.27
C VAL A 292 15.08 5.41 13.45
N LEU A 293 16.15 4.66 13.75
CA LEU A 293 17.11 5.01 14.80
C LEU A 293 17.82 6.35 14.52
N SER A 294 18.24 6.58 13.29
CA SER A 294 18.87 7.85 12.90
C SER A 294 17.90 9.02 13.13
N ILE A 295 16.62 8.84 12.78
CA ILE A 295 15.59 9.86 13.03
C ILE A 295 15.35 10.05 14.53
N TYR A 296 15.34 8.98 15.32
CA TYR A 296 15.24 9.04 16.78
C TYR A 296 16.36 9.89 17.37
N PHE A 297 17.62 9.66 17.02
CA PHE A 297 18.74 10.47 17.53
C PHE A 297 18.66 11.93 17.09
N ILE A 298 18.23 12.20 15.86
CA ILE A 298 18.00 13.58 15.40
C ILE A 298 16.85 14.23 16.21
N ALA A 299 15.78 13.49 16.50
CA ALA A 299 14.65 13.97 17.29
C ALA A 299 15.05 14.29 18.73
N GLU A 300 15.82 13.41 19.38
CA GLU A 300 16.29 13.59 20.75
C GLU A 300 17.26 14.77 20.88
N SER A 301 18.07 15.02 19.85
CA SER A 301 18.97 16.19 19.81
C SER A 301 18.24 17.54 19.67
N ASN A 302 16.90 17.55 19.56
CA ASN A 302 16.07 18.73 19.29
C ASN A 302 16.48 19.51 18.04
N ARG A 303 17.15 18.87 17.07
CA ARG A 303 17.54 19.50 15.80
C ARG A 303 16.44 19.31 14.73
N SER A 304 16.11 20.39 14.04
CA SER A 304 15.07 20.46 12.99
C SER A 304 15.61 20.11 11.59
N TRP A 305 16.38 19.03 11.47
CA TRP A 305 16.96 18.58 10.18
C TRP A 305 15.96 17.86 9.28
N HIS A 306 14.84 18.51 8.97
CA HIS A 306 13.72 17.90 8.25
C HIS A 306 14.11 17.32 6.88
N LEU A 307 15.04 17.95 6.17
CA LEU A 307 15.51 17.44 4.87
C LEU A 307 16.32 16.15 5.01
N ALA A 308 17.22 16.09 6.00
CA ALA A 308 17.98 14.88 6.29
C ALA A 308 17.06 13.73 6.70
N ARG A 309 16.09 13.98 7.60
CA ARG A 309 15.11 12.95 8.02
C ARG A 309 14.32 12.38 6.83
N LYS A 310 13.89 13.24 5.90
CA LYS A 310 13.21 12.80 4.67
C LYS A 310 14.10 11.89 3.84
N PHE A 311 15.35 12.28 3.61
CA PHE A 311 16.27 11.48 2.80
C PHE A 311 16.59 10.13 3.47
N ILE A 312 16.90 10.16 4.78
CA ILE A 312 17.21 8.99 5.60
C ILE A 312 16.08 7.95 5.54
N LEU A 313 14.81 8.36 5.55
CA LEU A 313 13.70 7.41 5.55
C LEU A 313 13.18 7.06 4.16
N TYR A 314 12.98 8.06 3.30
CA TYR A 314 12.31 7.83 2.02
C TYR A 314 13.20 7.17 0.98
N ALA A 315 14.52 7.41 1.00
CA ALA A 315 15.43 6.75 0.05
C ALA A 315 15.50 5.23 0.31
N PRO A 316 15.72 4.73 1.54
CA PRO A 316 15.68 3.29 1.80
C PRO A 316 14.31 2.66 1.54
N ALA A 317 13.22 3.36 1.87
CA ALA A 317 11.87 2.88 1.58
C ALA A 317 11.65 2.70 0.07
N MET A 318 12.14 3.62 -0.75
CA MET A 318 12.02 3.52 -2.20
C MET A 318 12.93 2.44 -2.79
N ILE A 319 14.15 2.28 -2.25
CA ILE A 319 15.06 1.18 -2.64
C ILE A 319 14.39 -0.17 -2.35
N ASP A 320 13.82 -0.34 -1.16
CA ASP A 320 13.12 -1.56 -0.77
C ASP A 320 11.92 -1.86 -1.68
N VAL A 321 11.12 -0.86 -2.02
CA VAL A 321 10.03 -0.98 -3.02
C VAL A 321 10.59 -1.52 -4.35
N ILE A 322 11.61 -0.86 -4.92
CA ILE A 322 12.18 -1.24 -6.21
C ILE A 322 12.72 -2.68 -6.17
N VAL A 323 13.55 -2.99 -5.17
CA VAL A 323 14.26 -4.27 -5.08
C VAL A 323 13.28 -5.41 -4.85
N SER A 324 12.35 -5.26 -3.90
CA SER A 324 11.36 -6.28 -3.58
C SER A 324 10.36 -6.49 -4.73
N THR A 325 9.85 -5.43 -5.36
CA THR A 325 8.96 -5.58 -6.53
C THR A 325 9.69 -6.24 -7.69
N LYS A 326 10.93 -5.82 -7.98
CA LYS A 326 11.72 -6.42 -9.06
C LYS A 326 11.88 -7.92 -8.82
N GLN A 327 12.27 -8.32 -7.60
CA GLN A 327 12.40 -9.73 -7.26
C GLN A 327 11.07 -10.49 -7.45
N ASN A 328 9.93 -9.91 -7.04
CA ASN A 328 8.63 -10.54 -7.22
C ASN A 328 8.27 -10.73 -8.71
N ILE A 329 8.55 -9.73 -9.55
CA ILE A 329 8.31 -9.81 -11.00
C ILE A 329 9.26 -10.83 -11.65
N ASP A 330 10.54 -10.82 -11.29
CA ASP A 330 11.56 -11.74 -11.79
C ASP A 330 11.27 -13.21 -11.40
N MET A 331 10.50 -13.45 -10.32
CA MET A 331 10.05 -14.80 -9.95
C MET A 331 8.85 -15.29 -10.77
N ILE A 332 8.16 -14.39 -11.49
CA ILE A 332 6.95 -14.71 -12.28
C ILE A 332 7.29 -14.96 -13.76
N PHE A 333 8.30 -14.27 -14.29
CA PHE A 333 8.70 -14.29 -15.71
C PHE A 333 10.07 -14.94 -15.90
#